data_AF-A0A150QWB8-F1
#
_entry.id   AF-A0A150QWB8-F1
#
_cell.length_a   1.000
_cell.length_b   1.000
_cell.length_c   1.000
_cell.angle_alpha   90.00
_cell.angle_beta   90.00
_cell.angle_gamma   90.00
#
_symmetry.space_group_name_H-M   'P 1'
#
loop_
_entity.id
_entity.type
_entity.pdbx_description
1 polymer ?
#
loop_
_entity_poly.entity_id
_entity_poly.type
_entity_poly.pdbx_seq_one_letter_code
_entity_poly.pdbx_strand_id
1 'polypeptide(L)'
;MSVGCQMEIRDGGAGGAGETLAAMQAAEQRGRARDPEVCRVLDRIAADEAAHAELAWAFVRWAIARGGERLVERAAVARAFDEALAPLRAAREPERDGGDAAAWHDNGRLTDAERARCHLDAVREVIGPCAHALLSAPPAPLRAPSGSAEVAPSASAGVIA
;
A
#
# COMPACT_ATOMS: atom_id res chain seq x y z
N MET A 1 -16.64 11.90 -23.63
CA MET A 1 -15.80 10.70 -23.46
C MET A 1 -14.82 10.97 -22.34
N SER A 2 -15.29 10.78 -21.10
CA SER A 2 -14.46 10.82 -19.91
C SER A 2 -14.24 9.38 -19.53
N VAL A 3 -13.01 8.89 -19.63
CA VAL A 3 -12.63 7.55 -19.17
C VAL A 3 -12.71 7.62 -17.65
N GLY A 4 -13.88 7.27 -17.13
CA GLY A 4 -14.17 7.29 -15.71
C GLY A 4 -13.19 6.39 -15.00
N CYS A 5 -12.38 6.98 -14.13
CA CYS A 5 -11.58 6.34 -13.10
C CYS A 5 -12.51 5.68 -12.05
N GLN A 6 -13.45 4.85 -12.50
CA GLN A 6 -14.28 4.00 -11.65
C GLN A 6 -13.55 2.68 -11.43
N MET A 7 -12.36 2.79 -10.82
CA MET A 7 -11.84 1.73 -9.96
C MET A 7 -12.66 1.89 -8.68
N GLU A 8 -13.81 1.23 -8.62
CA GLU A 8 -14.62 1.19 -7.41
C GLU A 8 -13.74 0.68 -6.28
N ILE A 9 -13.36 1.62 -5.41
CA ILE A 9 -12.98 1.41 -4.02
C ILE A 9 -14.19 0.73 -3.35
N ARG A 10 -14.35 -0.57 -3.61
CA ARG A 10 -15.14 -1.47 -2.80
C ARG A 10 -14.14 -2.20 -1.94
N ASP A 11 -14.25 -1.95 -0.64
CA ASP A 11 -13.48 -2.50 0.47
C ASP A 11 -12.29 -1.62 0.87
N GLY A 12 -12.56 -0.73 1.83
CA GLY A 12 -11.57 0.07 2.55
C GLY A 12 -10.65 -0.78 3.42
N GLY A 13 -9.77 -1.56 2.79
CA GLY A 13 -8.62 -2.19 3.43
C GLY A 13 -7.50 -1.17 3.65
N ALA A 14 -6.81 -1.28 4.79
CA ALA A 14 -5.75 -0.36 5.22
C ALA A 14 -4.85 0.09 4.05
N GLY A 15 -4.78 1.39 3.79
CA GLY A 15 -4.30 1.99 2.53
C GLY A 15 -2.88 1.64 2.06
N GLY A 16 -2.10 0.82 2.78
CA GLY A 16 -0.87 0.20 2.24
C GLY A 16 -1.08 -1.20 1.66
N ALA A 17 -1.96 -2.01 2.26
CA ALA A 17 -2.27 -3.36 1.77
C ALA A 17 -3.07 -3.32 0.47
N GLY A 18 -4.05 -2.42 0.35
CA GLY A 18 -4.84 -2.25 -0.87
C GLY A 18 -3.98 -1.86 -2.06
N GLU A 19 -3.10 -0.87 -1.90
CA GLU A 19 -2.22 -0.40 -2.97
C GLU A 19 -1.16 -1.44 -3.33
N THR A 20 -0.67 -2.21 -2.36
CA THR A 20 0.25 -3.35 -2.62
C THR A 20 -0.44 -4.42 -3.50
N LEU A 21 -1.71 -4.74 -3.22
CA LEU A 21 -2.50 -5.66 -4.03
C LEU A 21 -2.71 -5.12 -5.44
N ALA A 22 -3.04 -3.84 -5.58
CA ALA A 22 -3.24 -3.19 -6.87
C ALA A 22 -1.96 -3.20 -7.72
N ALA A 23 -0.81 -2.86 -7.11
CA ALA A 23 0.49 -2.87 -7.78
C ALA A 23 0.87 -4.27 -8.28
N MET A 24 0.75 -5.31 -7.43
CA MET A 24 1.08 -6.68 -7.81
C MET A 24 0.11 -7.24 -8.86
N GLN A 25 -1.19 -6.93 -8.73
CA GLN A 25 -2.16 -7.34 -9.74
C GLN A 25 -1.88 -6.68 -11.09
N ALA A 26 -1.56 -5.38 -11.13
CA ALA A 26 -1.23 -4.69 -12.37
C ALA A 26 0.04 -5.27 -13.03
N ALA A 27 1.05 -5.62 -12.24
CA ALA A 27 2.26 -6.30 -12.74
C ALA A 27 1.96 -7.69 -13.31
N GLU A 28 1.08 -8.45 -12.66
CA GLU A 28 0.67 -9.79 -13.08
C GLU A 28 -0.21 -9.76 -14.35
N GLN A 29 -1.06 -8.73 -14.47
CA GLN A 29 -1.82 -8.42 -15.69
C GLN A 29 -0.89 -8.04 -16.84
N ARG A 30 0.13 -7.22 -16.54
CA ARG A 30 1.13 -6.77 -17.51
C ARG A 30 1.95 -7.92 -18.07
N GLY A 31 2.25 -8.93 -17.26
CA GLY A 31 2.97 -10.14 -17.69
C GLY A 31 2.20 -10.99 -18.70
N ARG A 32 0.87 -10.85 -18.77
CA ARG A 32 0.00 -11.58 -19.70
C ARG A 32 -0.40 -10.78 -20.94
N ALA A 33 -0.53 -9.46 -20.80
CA ALA A 33 -0.99 -8.59 -21.87
C ALA A 33 -0.10 -8.65 -23.13
N ARG A 34 -0.72 -8.61 -24.30
CA ARG A 34 -0.03 -8.55 -25.60
C ARG A 34 -0.22 -7.22 -26.32
N ASP A 35 -1.34 -6.55 -26.08
CA ASP A 35 -1.58 -5.23 -26.66
C ASP A 35 -0.56 -4.21 -26.10
N PRO A 36 0.19 -3.50 -26.96
CA PRO A 36 1.24 -2.57 -26.51
C PRO A 36 0.73 -1.41 -25.67
N GLU A 37 -0.48 -0.91 -25.92
CA GLU A 37 -1.06 0.21 -25.19
C GLU A 37 -1.56 -0.25 -23.81
N VAL A 38 -2.16 -1.44 -23.73
CA VAL A 38 -2.50 -2.09 -22.46
C VAL A 38 -1.25 -2.31 -21.62
N CYS A 39 -0.16 -2.81 -22.23
CA CYS A 39 1.12 -2.97 -21.55
C CYS A 39 1.62 -1.64 -20.96
N ARG A 40 1.64 -0.58 -21.78
CA ARG A 40 2.09 0.75 -21.36
C ARG A 40 1.25 1.32 -20.21
N VAL A 41 -0.06 1.08 -20.21
CA VAL A 41 -0.97 1.53 -19.16
C VAL A 41 -0.75 0.73 -17.87
N LEU A 42 -0.65 -0.60 -17.96
CA LEU A 42 -0.43 -1.45 -16.79
C LEU A 42 0.93 -1.20 -16.14
N ASP A 43 1.98 -0.93 -16.92
CA ASP A 43 3.30 -0.52 -16.40
C ASP A 43 3.19 0.76 -15.55
N ARG A 44 2.39 1.74 -16.01
CA ARG A 44 2.16 2.98 -15.27
C ARG A 44 1.36 2.74 -13.99
N ILE A 45 0.27 1.97 -14.09
CA ILE A 45 -0.57 1.64 -12.93
C ILE A 45 0.28 0.92 -11.87
N ALA A 46 1.06 -0.09 -12.26
CA ALA A 46 1.91 -0.81 -11.32
C ALA A 46 2.91 0.11 -10.60
N ALA A 47 3.50 1.07 -11.33
CA ALA A 47 4.42 2.04 -10.74
C ALA A 47 3.72 3.04 -9.80
N ASP A 48 2.56 3.57 -10.19
CA ASP A 48 1.79 4.52 -9.40
C ASP A 48 1.32 3.87 -8.08
N GLU A 49 0.76 2.67 -8.15
CA GLU A 49 0.28 1.97 -6.94
C GLU A 49 1.41 1.47 -6.05
N ALA A 50 2.58 1.14 -6.61
CA ALA A 50 3.76 0.84 -5.80
C ALA A 50 4.22 2.08 -4.99
N ALA A 51 4.22 3.27 -5.62
CA ALA A 51 4.55 4.51 -4.94
C ALA A 51 3.51 4.87 -3.86
N HIS A 52 2.22 4.65 -4.13
CA HIS A 52 1.16 4.81 -3.14
C HIS A 52 1.31 3.85 -1.96
N ALA A 53 1.62 2.58 -2.23
CA ALA A 53 1.88 1.58 -1.20
C ALA A 53 3.05 2.01 -0.30
N GLU A 54 4.19 2.41 -0.87
CA GLU A 54 5.35 2.89 -0.12
C GLU A 54 4.99 4.07 0.79
N LEU A 55 4.27 5.06 0.27
CA LEU A 55 3.82 6.22 1.03
C LEU A 55 2.89 5.82 2.19
N ALA A 56 1.93 4.94 1.93
CA ALA A 56 0.99 4.46 2.94
C ALA A 56 1.70 3.66 4.04
N TRP A 57 2.63 2.76 3.69
CA TRP A 57 3.43 2.03 4.68
C TRP A 57 4.30 2.97 5.52
N ALA A 58 4.92 3.98 4.89
CA ALA A 58 5.67 5.02 5.60
C ALA A 58 4.79 5.83 6.56
N PHE A 59 3.56 6.15 6.16
CA PHE A 59 2.58 6.83 6.98
C PHE A 59 2.17 5.98 8.20
N VAL A 60 1.84 4.70 8.03
CA VAL A 60 1.49 3.83 9.16
C VAL A 60 2.66 3.71 10.14
N ARG A 61 3.89 3.55 9.64
CA ARG A 61 5.10 3.54 10.48
C ARG A 61 5.26 4.82 11.28
N TRP A 62 5.08 5.97 10.64
CA TRP A 62 5.12 7.27 11.31
C TRP A 62 4.01 7.41 12.36
N ALA A 63 2.79 6.96 12.06
CA ALA A 63 1.64 7.04 12.94
C ALA A 63 1.84 6.20 14.20
N ILE A 64 2.37 4.97 14.06
CA ILE A 64 2.72 4.11 15.21
C ILE A 64 3.82 4.76 16.05
N ALA A 65 4.84 5.34 15.42
CA ALA A 65 5.93 6.00 16.14
C ALA A 65 5.47 7.25 16.93
N ARG A 66 4.50 8.02 16.41
CA ARG A 66 4.00 9.25 17.07
C ARG A 66 2.81 9.04 17.99
N GLY A 67 1.95 8.07 17.71
CA GLY A 67 0.77 7.74 18.53
C GLY A 67 1.12 7.17 19.91
N GLY A 68 2.38 6.77 20.10
CA GLY A 68 2.92 6.21 21.33
C GLY A 68 2.81 4.69 21.40
N GLU A 69 3.65 4.09 22.24
CA GLU A 69 3.74 2.63 22.49
C GLU A 69 2.56 2.04 23.28
N ARG A 70 1.38 2.62 23.18
CA ARG A 70 0.23 2.00 23.83
C ARG A 70 -0.14 0.75 23.03
N LEU A 71 -0.17 -0.38 23.74
CA LEU A 71 -0.51 -1.70 23.20
C LEU A 71 -1.82 -1.69 22.41
N VAL A 72 -2.73 -0.77 22.75
CA VAL A 72 -4.04 -0.56 22.12
C VAL A 72 -3.91 -0.14 20.64
N GLU A 73 -2.96 0.75 20.31
CA GLU A 73 -2.75 1.27 18.96
C GLU A 73 -2.12 0.21 18.05
N ARG A 74 -1.13 -0.54 18.56
CA ARG A 74 -0.55 -1.68 17.83
C ARG A 74 -1.58 -2.78 17.61
N ALA A 75 -2.39 -3.09 18.62
CA ALA A 75 -3.49 -4.06 18.49
C ALA A 75 -4.56 -3.57 17.50
N ALA A 76 -4.87 -2.28 17.46
CA ALA A 76 -5.81 -1.70 16.50
C ALA A 76 -5.29 -1.80 15.06
N VAL A 77 -4.01 -1.52 14.83
CA VAL A 77 -3.38 -1.69 13.50
C VAL A 77 -3.36 -3.17 13.10
N ALA A 78 -2.96 -4.07 13.99
CA ALA A 78 -2.98 -5.50 13.73
C ALA A 78 -4.39 -5.99 13.36
N ARG A 79 -5.40 -5.57 14.12
CA ARG A 79 -6.81 -5.90 13.84
C ARG A 79 -7.26 -5.35 12.48
N ALA A 80 -6.89 -4.12 12.14
CA ALA A 80 -7.25 -3.54 10.84
C ALA A 80 -6.62 -4.33 9.66
N PHE A 81 -5.40 -4.82 9.81
CA PHE A 81 -4.80 -5.73 8.82
C PHE A 81 -5.52 -7.07 8.77
N ASP A 82 -5.81 -7.69 9.91
CA ASP A 82 -6.51 -8.97 9.91
C ASP A 82 -7.92 -8.88 9.33
N GLU A 83 -8.67 -7.83 9.66
CA GLU A 83 -9.99 -7.54 9.08
C GLU A 83 -9.91 -7.34 7.56
N ALA A 84 -8.92 -6.57 7.09
CA ALA A 84 -8.73 -6.33 5.65
C ALA A 84 -8.28 -7.58 4.87
N LEU A 85 -7.50 -8.46 5.50
CA LEU A 85 -6.94 -9.66 4.86
C LEU A 85 -7.81 -10.90 5.02
N ALA A 86 -8.75 -10.92 5.97
CA ALA A 86 -9.63 -12.07 6.22
C ALA A 86 -10.40 -12.52 4.98
N PRO A 87 -11.00 -11.63 4.15
CA PRO A 87 -11.69 -12.05 2.93
C PRO A 87 -10.77 -12.76 1.94
N LEU A 88 -9.54 -12.25 1.78
CA LEU A 88 -8.55 -12.83 0.86
C LEU A 88 -8.08 -14.21 1.32
N ARG A 89 -7.92 -14.42 2.63
CA ARG A 89 -7.57 -15.72 3.21
C ARG A 89 -8.72 -16.73 3.15
N ALA A 90 -9.97 -16.25 3.20
CA ALA A 90 -11.17 -17.08 3.17
C ALA A 90 -11.67 -17.38 1.75
N ALA A 91 -11.19 -16.63 0.75
CA ALA A 91 -11.54 -16.84 -0.64
C ALA A 91 -11.17 -18.27 -1.08
N ARG A 92 -12.18 -19.02 -1.54
CA ARG A 92 -11.96 -20.31 -2.21
C ARG A 92 -11.56 -20.06 -3.66
N GLU A 93 -10.85 -21.01 -4.27
CA GLU A 93 -10.62 -20.95 -5.72
C GLU A 93 -11.98 -20.87 -6.42
N PRO A 94 -12.24 -19.79 -7.18
CA PRO A 94 -13.49 -19.65 -7.91
C PRO A 94 -13.59 -20.75 -8.97
N GLU A 95 -14.83 -21.15 -9.28
CA GLU A 95 -15.08 -22.10 -10.37
C GLU A 95 -14.48 -21.55 -11.66
N ARG A 96 -13.86 -22.45 -12.45
CA ARG A 96 -13.14 -22.09 -13.69
C ARG A 96 -14.01 -21.19 -14.56
N ASP A 97 -13.47 -20.03 -14.95
CA ASP A 97 -14.15 -19.12 -15.87
C ASP A 97 -14.57 -19.89 -17.13
N GLY A 98 -15.85 -19.81 -17.49
CA GLY A 98 -16.42 -20.47 -18.67
C GLY A 98 -16.08 -19.79 -20.00
N GLY A 99 -15.22 -18.75 -19.98
CA GLY A 99 -14.81 -17.96 -21.14
C GLY A 99 -13.47 -18.39 -21.72
N ASP A 100 -13.12 -17.84 -22.90
CA ASP A 100 -11.81 -18.03 -23.52
C ASP A 100 -10.73 -17.24 -22.77
N ALA A 101 -10.08 -17.91 -21.82
CA ALA A 101 -9.02 -17.33 -20.99
C ALA A 101 -7.88 -16.73 -21.81
N ALA A 102 -7.56 -17.29 -22.99
CA ALA A 102 -6.49 -16.77 -23.83
C ALA A 102 -6.84 -15.38 -24.37
N ALA A 103 -8.09 -15.18 -24.81
CA ALA A 103 -8.56 -13.86 -25.26
C ALA A 103 -8.59 -12.82 -24.12
N TRP A 104 -8.84 -13.24 -22.88
CA TRP A 104 -8.78 -12.37 -21.70
C TRP A 104 -7.34 -11.96 -21.40
N HIS A 105 -6.41 -12.92 -21.44
CA HIS A 105 -4.99 -12.70 -21.17
C HIS A 105 -4.35 -11.74 -22.17
N ASP A 106 -4.68 -11.84 -23.45
CA ASP A 106 -4.14 -10.94 -24.48
C ASP A 106 -4.44 -9.45 -24.19
N ASN A 107 -5.53 -9.18 -23.46
CA ASN A 107 -5.94 -7.86 -23.02
C ASN A 107 -5.58 -7.57 -21.54
N GLY A 108 -4.70 -8.38 -20.94
CA GLY A 108 -4.24 -8.21 -19.56
C GLY A 108 -5.31 -8.51 -18.50
N ARG A 109 -6.40 -9.21 -18.82
CA ARG A 109 -7.41 -9.59 -17.82
C ARG A 109 -7.05 -10.91 -17.16
N LEU A 110 -7.08 -10.93 -15.84
CA LEU A 110 -6.96 -12.17 -15.07
C LEU A 110 -8.32 -12.83 -14.94
N THR A 111 -8.33 -14.15 -14.96
CA THR A 111 -9.44 -14.93 -14.41
C THR A 111 -9.62 -14.64 -12.93
N ASP A 112 -10.79 -14.98 -12.39
CA ASP A 112 -11.04 -14.82 -10.96
C ASP A 112 -10.06 -15.65 -10.11
N ALA A 113 -9.68 -16.84 -10.60
CA ALA A 113 -8.75 -17.73 -9.92
C ALA A 113 -7.31 -17.18 -9.92
N GLU A 114 -6.87 -16.62 -11.04
CA GLU A 114 -5.56 -15.97 -11.15
C GLU A 114 -5.47 -14.72 -10.29
N ARG A 115 -6.54 -13.91 -10.24
CA ARG A 115 -6.61 -12.74 -9.37
C ARG A 115 -6.53 -13.14 -7.90
N ALA A 116 -7.28 -14.16 -7.48
CA ALA A 116 -7.23 -14.68 -6.13
C ALA A 116 -5.84 -15.22 -5.76
N ARG A 117 -5.18 -15.97 -6.67
CA ARG A 117 -3.80 -16.43 -6.49
C ARG A 117 -2.83 -15.26 -6.32
N CYS A 118 -2.92 -14.26 -7.20
CA CYS A 118 -2.08 -13.06 -7.14
C CYS A 118 -2.23 -12.32 -5.79
N HIS A 119 -3.45 -12.20 -5.27
CA HIS A 119 -3.70 -11.57 -3.98
C HIS A 119 -3.11 -12.38 -2.81
N LEU A 120 -3.25 -13.70 -2.85
CA LEU A 120 -2.63 -14.58 -1.84
C LEU A 120 -1.11 -14.49 -1.86
N ASP A 121 -0.49 -14.42 -3.04
CA ASP A 121 0.95 -14.24 -3.20
C ASP A 121 1.39 -12.87 -2.63
N ALA A 122 0.65 -11.79 -2.92
CA ALA A 122 0.92 -10.47 -2.36
C ALA A 122 0.85 -10.44 -0.83
N VAL A 123 -0.13 -11.14 -0.24
CA VAL A 123 -0.26 -11.29 1.21
C VAL A 123 0.93 -12.05 1.79
N ARG A 124 1.32 -13.15 1.15
CA ARG A 124 2.42 -14.01 1.61
C ARG A 124 3.78 -13.32 1.51
N GLU A 125 4.03 -12.65 0.40
CA GLU A 125 5.38 -12.22 0.02
C GLU A 125 5.70 -10.78 0.44
N VAL A 126 4.69 -9.92 0.56
CA VAL A 126 4.90 -8.50 0.85
C VAL A 126 4.14 -8.05 2.09
N ILE A 127 2.81 -8.17 2.09
CA ILE A 127 1.97 -7.55 3.13
C ILE A 127 2.23 -8.20 4.49
N GLY A 128 2.30 -9.52 4.55
CA GLY A 128 2.59 -10.27 5.79
C GLY A 128 3.94 -9.88 6.40
N PRO A 129 5.06 -9.97 5.65
CA PRO A 129 6.37 -9.53 6.13
C PRO A 129 6.43 -8.05 6.54
N CYS A 130 5.82 -7.15 5.76
CA CYS A 130 5.77 -5.72 6.08
C CYS A 130 4.97 -5.44 7.36
N ALA A 131 3.78 -6.04 7.50
CA ALA A 131 2.96 -5.91 8.70
C ALA A 131 3.69 -6.48 9.93
N HIS A 132 4.33 -7.64 9.81
CA HIS A 132 5.14 -8.21 10.88
C HIS A 132 6.28 -7.27 11.28
N ALA A 133 7.09 -6.79 10.32
CA ALA A 133 8.19 -5.88 10.59
C ALA A 133 7.71 -4.59 11.29
N LEU A 134 6.57 -4.05 10.85
CA LEU A 134 5.96 -2.85 11.43
C LEU A 134 5.50 -3.07 12.88
N LEU A 135 4.88 -4.21 13.17
CA LEU A 135 4.33 -4.52 14.50
C LEU A 135 5.38 -5.01 15.49
N SER A 136 6.45 -5.66 15.01
CA SER A 136 7.57 -6.16 15.82
C SER A 136 8.67 -5.12 16.03
N ALA A 137 8.67 -4.02 15.28
CA ALA A 137 9.69 -2.99 15.42
C ALA A 137 9.66 -2.39 16.85
N PRO A 138 10.81 -2.36 17.55
CA PRO A 138 10.92 -1.61 18.79
C PRO A 138 10.64 -0.13 18.51
N PRO A 139 10.14 0.62 19.50
CA PRO A 139 9.99 2.06 19.37
C PRO A 139 11.30 2.67 18.88
N ALA A 140 11.27 3.33 17.72
CA ALA A 140 12.40 4.12 17.29
C ALA A 140 12.58 5.24 18.31
N PRO A 141 13.78 5.44 18.89
CA PRO A 141 13.99 6.57 19.77
C PRO A 141 13.67 7.84 18.99
N LEU A 142 12.80 8.69 19.56
CA LEU A 142 12.55 10.02 19.03
C LEU A 142 13.90 10.72 18.91
N ARG A 143 14.41 10.86 17.68
CA ARG A 143 15.54 11.74 17.42
C ARG A 143 15.04 13.14 17.72
N ALA A 144 15.46 13.71 18.85
CA ALA A 144 15.24 15.11 19.12
C ALA A 144 15.71 15.91 17.91
N PRO A 145 14.98 16.97 17.49
CA PRO A 145 15.48 17.84 16.44
C PRO A 145 16.86 18.34 16.86
N SER A 146 17.90 17.83 16.20
CA SER A 146 19.26 18.30 16.36
C SER A 146 19.31 19.71 15.78
N GLY A 147 19.19 20.70 16.65
CA GLY A 147 19.22 22.10 16.28
C GLY A 147 18.22 22.92 17.08
N SER A 148 18.53 23.13 18.35
CA SER A 148 18.35 24.45 18.95
C SER A 148 19.10 25.44 18.08
N ALA A 149 18.42 26.05 17.11
CA ALA A 149 18.80 27.37 16.63
C ALA A 149 18.60 28.30 17.84
N GLU A 150 19.69 28.48 18.57
CA GLU A 150 19.87 29.51 19.57
C GLU A 150 19.52 30.85 18.90
N VAL A 151 18.28 31.31 19.11
CA VAL A 151 17.89 32.68 18.77
C VAL A 151 18.59 33.55 19.81
N ALA A 152 19.78 34.05 19.44
CA ALA A 152 20.48 35.04 20.22
C ALA A 152 19.54 36.24 20.46
N PRO A 153 19.39 36.74 21.70
CA PRO A 153 18.66 37.97 21.92
C PRO A 153 19.43 39.12 21.27
N SER A 154 18.84 39.73 20.24
CA SER A 154 19.32 40.97 19.64
C SER A 154 19.19 42.10 20.67
N ALA A 155 20.25 42.29 21.44
CA ALA A 155 20.43 43.49 22.25
C ALA A 155 20.79 44.65 21.33
N SER A 156 19.85 45.56 21.12
CA SER A 156 20.14 46.91 20.66
C SER A 156 19.51 47.90 21.64
N ALA A 157 20.25 48.16 22.71
CA ALA A 157 20.13 49.39 23.49
C ALA A 157 21.30 50.29 23.07
N GLY A 158 20.99 51.50 22.61
CA GLY A 158 21.98 52.50 22.19
C GLY A 158 21.30 53.81 21.82
N VAL A 159 20.81 54.53 22.84
CA VAL A 159 20.41 55.94 22.80
C VAL A 159 21.66 56.81 22.79
N ILE A 160 21.86 57.66 21.78
CA ILE A 160 22.54 58.98 21.81
C ILE A 160 22.33 59.61 20.41
N ALA A 161 21.89 60.85 20.17
CA ALA A 161 21.62 62.05 20.97
C ALA A 161 20.49 62.86 20.28
#